data_AF-A0A9D6XTU8-F1
#
_entry.id   AF-A0A9D6XTU8-F1
#
_cell.length_a   1.000
_cell.length_b   1.000
_cell.length_c   1.000
_cell.angle_alpha   90.00
_cell.angle_beta   90.00
_cell.angle_gamma   90.00
#
_symmetry.space_group_name_H-M   'P 1'
#
loop_
_entity.id
_entity.type
_entity.pdbx_description
1 polymer ?
#
loop_
_entity_poly.entity_id
_entity_poly.type
_entity_poly.pdbx_seq_one_letter_code
_entity_poly.pdbx_strand_id
1 'polypeptide(L)'
;MSMHPYLLLFVGGTLLTFGDLVAKEWVQADRPALFVATLGFYLIGLVFLIVSFRTKNIAVASALFVTANIVTLALVSWLWFHEPLSRRQLTGLVVTLIGILIMESARASELI
;
A
#
# COMPACT_ATOMS: atom_id res chain seq x y z
N MET A 1 -0.51 -13.04 -19.53
CA MET A 1 -1.73 -12.76 -18.73
C MET A 1 -1.66 -11.31 -18.26
N SER A 2 -2.42 -10.41 -18.90
CA SER A 2 -2.46 -8.99 -18.52
C SER A 2 -3.33 -8.79 -17.29
N MET A 3 -2.78 -8.99 -16.09
CA MET A 3 -3.44 -8.53 -14.86
C MET A 3 -3.59 -7.01 -14.91
N HIS A 4 -4.77 -6.51 -14.57
CA HIS A 4 -5.07 -5.08 -14.58
C HIS A 4 -4.12 -4.36 -13.59
N PRO A 5 -3.37 -3.31 -13.98
CA PRO A 5 -2.32 -2.73 -13.15
C PRO A 5 -2.79 -2.25 -11.78
N TYR A 6 -4.02 -1.74 -11.67
CA TYR A 6 -4.63 -1.38 -10.38
C TYR A 6 -4.83 -2.56 -9.44
N LEU A 7 -5.25 -3.73 -9.96
CA LEU A 7 -5.40 -4.94 -9.15
C LEU A 7 -4.05 -5.37 -8.60
N LEU A 8 -3.02 -5.30 -9.45
CA LEU A 8 -1.66 -5.67 -9.09
C LEU A 8 -1.10 -4.76 -7.98
N LEU A 9 -1.32 -3.44 -8.10
CA LEU A 9 -0.96 -2.45 -7.09
C LEU A 9 -1.75 -2.64 -5.78
N PHE A 10 -3.05 -2.92 -5.86
CA PHE A 10 -3.89 -3.15 -4.70
C PHE A 10 -3.49 -4.42 -3.94
N VAL A 11 -3.29 -5.53 -4.65
CA VAL A 11 -2.83 -6.80 -4.06
C VAL A 11 -1.45 -6.62 -3.43
N GLY A 12 -0.51 -5.99 -4.14
CA GLY A 12 0.82 -5.71 -3.61
C GLY A 12 0.80 -4.82 -2.38
N GLY A 13 -0.01 -3.75 -2.37
CA GLY A 13 -0.16 -2.86 -1.22
C GLY A 13 -0.81 -3.54 -0.02
N THR A 14 -1.80 -4.41 -0.26
CA THR A 14 -2.40 -5.24 0.80
C THR A 14 -1.39 -6.24 1.36
N LEU A 15 -0.51 -6.78 0.53
CA LEU A 15 0.56 -7.68 0.98
C LEU A 15 1.56 -6.97 1.90
N LEU A 16 1.86 -5.69 1.64
CA LEU A 16 2.62 -4.88 2.59
C LEU A 16 1.91 -4.77 3.93
N THR A 17 0.57 -4.65 3.96
CA THR A 17 -0.17 -4.60 5.24
C THR A 17 0.08 -5.86 6.05
N PHE A 18 0.07 -7.05 5.45
CA PHE A 18 0.47 -8.26 6.19
C PHE A 18 1.89 -8.16 6.74
N GLY A 19 2.83 -7.60 5.97
CA GLY A 19 4.17 -7.28 6.44
C GLY A 19 4.17 -6.35 7.66
N ASP A 20 3.39 -5.25 7.63
CA ASP A 20 3.26 -4.29 8.73
C ASP A 20 2.68 -4.94 10.00
N LEU A 21 1.71 -5.85 9.84
CA LEU A 21 1.12 -6.59 10.96
C LEU A 21 2.14 -7.55 11.59
N VAL A 22 2.87 -8.30 10.77
CA VAL A 22 3.94 -9.19 11.25
C VAL A 22 5.07 -8.37 11.90
N ALA A 23 5.36 -7.18 11.37
CA ALA A 23 6.33 -6.26 11.94
C ALA A 23 5.89 -5.76 13.32
N LYS A 24 4.59 -5.44 13.49
CA LYS A 24 4.02 -5.06 14.78
C LYS A 24 4.19 -6.17 15.82
N GLU A 25 3.92 -7.42 15.43
CA GLU A 25 4.13 -8.58 16.31
C GLU A 25 5.62 -8.81 16.61
N TRP A 26 6.51 -8.61 15.62
CA TRP A 26 7.95 -8.69 15.83
C TRP A 26 8.43 -7.69 16.87
N VAL A 27 7.99 -6.43 16.79
CA VAL A 27 8.36 -5.37 17.73
C VAL A 27 7.94 -5.71 19.17
N GLN A 28 6.85 -6.45 19.35
CA GLN A 28 6.37 -6.85 20.68
C GLN A 28 7.04 -8.13 21.21
N ALA A 29 7.25 -9.13 20.35
CA ALA A 29 7.72 -10.46 20.75
C ALA A 29 9.24 -10.65 20.64
N ASP A 30 9.93 -9.74 19.93
CA ASP A 30 11.38 -9.75 19.64
C ASP A 30 11.91 -11.08 19.08
N ARG A 31 11.13 -11.73 18.21
CA ARG A 31 11.51 -13.01 17.58
C ARG A 31 12.13 -12.79 16.21
N PRO A 32 13.37 -13.23 15.95
CA PRO A 32 14.05 -12.99 14.67
C PRO A 32 13.33 -13.63 13.48
N ALA A 33 12.59 -14.72 13.69
CA ALA A 33 11.76 -15.32 12.64
C ALA A 33 10.67 -14.38 12.11
N LEU A 34 10.07 -13.53 12.96
CA LEU A 34 9.06 -12.57 12.56
C LEU A 34 9.67 -11.41 11.76
N PHE A 35 10.91 -11.03 12.07
CA PHE A 35 11.67 -10.08 11.26
C PHE A 35 11.90 -10.61 9.83
N VAL A 36 12.35 -11.87 9.70
CA VAL A 36 12.55 -12.51 8.39
C VAL A 36 11.23 -12.62 7.62
N ALA A 37 10.14 -12.97 8.30
CA ALA A 37 8.81 -13.02 7.70
C ALA A 37 8.35 -11.63 7.20
N THR A 38 8.53 -10.58 8.01
CA THR A 38 8.25 -9.18 7.64
C THR A 38 8.98 -8.80 6.35
N LEU A 39 10.28 -9.08 6.30
CA LEU A 39 11.10 -8.81 5.12
C LEU A 39 10.60 -9.58 3.90
N GLY A 40 10.20 -10.85 4.07
CA GLY A 40 9.61 -11.67 3.01
C GLY A 40 8.35 -11.03 2.40
N PHE A 41 7.40 -10.60 3.24
CA PHE A 41 6.19 -9.91 2.78
C PHE A 41 6.52 -8.61 2.03
N TYR A 42 7.44 -7.81 2.55
CA TYR A 42 7.85 -6.56 1.91
C TYR A 42 8.48 -6.79 0.54
N LEU A 43 9.40 -7.76 0.42
CA LEU A 43 10.05 -8.08 -0.85
C LEU A 43 9.04 -8.56 -1.89
N ILE A 44 8.10 -9.43 -1.51
CA ILE A 44 7.07 -9.91 -2.44
C ILE A 44 6.16 -8.74 -2.85
N GLY A 45 5.76 -7.87 -1.92
CA GLY A 45 4.98 -6.66 -2.21
C GLY A 45 5.70 -5.75 -3.22
N LEU A 46 6.99 -5.53 -3.03
CA LEU A 46 7.82 -4.71 -3.93
C LEU A 46 7.96 -5.31 -5.33
N VAL A 47 7.91 -6.63 -5.50
CA VAL A 47 7.88 -7.25 -6.82
C VAL A 47 6.63 -6.82 -7.59
N PHE A 48 5.47 -6.78 -6.94
CA PHE A 48 4.25 -6.26 -7.57
C PHE A 48 4.41 -4.79 -7.97
N LEU A 49 4.95 -3.96 -7.09
CA LEU A 49 5.22 -2.55 -7.41
C LEU A 49 6.14 -2.42 -8.65
N ILE A 50 7.27 -3.14 -8.69
CA ILE A 50 8.22 -3.06 -9.81
C ILE A 50 7.59 -3.54 -11.12
N VAL A 51 6.78 -4.61 -11.09
CA VAL A 51 6.08 -5.09 -12.28
C VAL A 51 5.10 -4.03 -12.80
N SER A 52 4.43 -3.29 -11.90
CA SER A 52 3.49 -2.24 -12.30
C SER A 52 4.15 -1.08 -13.06
N PHE A 53 5.44 -0.80 -12.82
CA PHE A 53 6.20 0.25 -13.51
C PHE A 53 6.30 0.02 -15.02
N ARG A 54 6.08 -1.22 -15.50
CA ARG A 54 6.00 -1.50 -16.95
C ARG A 54 4.74 -0.93 -17.62
N THR A 55 3.74 -0.52 -16.83
CA THR A 55 2.41 -0.15 -17.33
C THR A 55 1.92 1.20 -16.82
N LYS A 56 2.60 1.77 -15.81
CA LYS A 56 2.24 2.99 -15.10
C LYS A 56 3.48 3.84 -14.88
N ASN A 57 3.29 5.16 -14.85
CA ASN A 57 4.33 6.08 -14.39
C ASN A 57 4.76 5.68 -12.96
N ILE A 58 6.07 5.67 -12.71
CA ILE A 58 6.66 5.20 -11.44
C ILE A 58 6.08 5.95 -10.23
N ALA A 59 5.90 7.27 -10.35
CA ALA A 59 5.35 8.09 -9.27
C ALA A 59 3.89 7.73 -8.98
N VAL A 60 3.06 7.61 -10.02
CA VAL A 60 1.64 7.24 -9.89
C VAL A 60 1.48 5.83 -9.31
N ALA A 61 2.25 4.87 -9.82
CA ALA A 61 2.25 3.49 -9.31
C ALA A 61 2.66 3.42 -7.84
N SER A 62 3.73 4.11 -7.46
CA SER A 62 4.20 4.16 -6.07
C SER A 62 3.18 4.80 -5.15
N ALA A 63 2.56 5.91 -5.56
CA ALA A 63 1.52 6.58 -4.78
C ALA A 63 0.30 5.67 -4.57
N LEU A 64 -0.19 5.01 -5.63
CA LEU A 64 -1.29 4.05 -5.56
C LEU A 64 -0.98 2.87 -4.65
N PHE A 65 0.22 2.29 -4.77
CA PHE A 65 0.67 1.15 -3.98
C PHE A 65 0.74 1.48 -2.48
N VAL A 66 1.40 2.58 -2.13
CA VAL A 66 1.52 3.05 -0.74
C VAL A 66 0.15 3.41 -0.18
N THR A 67 -0.72 4.02 -0.98
CA THR A 67 -2.07 4.37 -0.51
C THR A 67 -2.94 3.14 -0.30
N ALA A 68 -2.86 2.15 -1.18
CA ALA A 68 -3.53 0.87 -0.96
C ALA A 68 -3.09 0.28 0.38
N ASN A 69 -1.78 0.22 0.65
CA ASN A 69 -1.23 -0.24 1.93
C ASN A 69 -1.72 0.58 3.14
N ILE A 70 -1.68 1.91 3.08
CA ILE A 70 -2.13 2.77 4.19
C ILE A 70 -3.63 2.60 4.44
N VAL A 71 -4.45 2.54 3.39
CA VAL A 71 -5.90 2.33 3.51
C VAL A 71 -6.19 0.97 4.14
N THR A 72 -5.56 -0.10 3.65
CA THR A 72 -5.78 -1.45 4.19
C THR A 72 -5.25 -1.57 5.61
N LEU A 73 -4.10 -0.99 5.93
CA LEU A 73 -3.56 -0.95 7.29
C LEU A 73 -4.48 -0.19 8.22
N ALA A 74 -4.96 0.99 7.83
CA ALA A 74 -5.91 1.79 8.60
C ALA A 74 -7.21 1.03 8.87
N LEU A 75 -7.73 0.30 7.87
CA LEU A 75 -8.92 -0.55 8.02
C LEU A 75 -8.67 -1.71 8.99
N VAL A 76 -7.54 -2.42 8.86
CA VAL A 76 -7.21 -3.54 9.75
C VAL A 76 -6.94 -3.05 11.17
N SER A 77 -6.22 -1.94 11.35
CA SER A 77 -6.01 -1.30 12.66
C SER A 77 -7.33 -0.94 13.34
N TRP A 78 -8.30 -0.40 12.58
CA TRP A 78 -9.60 -0.05 13.13
C TRP A 78 -10.45 -1.29 13.48
N LEU A 79 -10.52 -2.29 12.60
CA LEU A 79 -11.40 -3.45 12.76
C LEU A 79 -10.84 -4.51 13.71
N TRP A 80 -9.53 -4.75 13.68
CA TRP A 80 -8.88 -5.87 14.38
C TRP A 80 -8.14 -5.43 15.64
N PHE A 81 -7.45 -4.28 15.58
CA PHE A 81 -6.70 -3.76 16.74
C PHE A 81 -7.50 -2.73 17.55
N HIS A 82 -8.70 -2.37 17.10
CA HIS A 82 -9.56 -1.36 17.71
C HIS A 82 -8.83 -0.02 17.93
N GLU A 83 -7.91 0.32 17.04
CA GLU A 83 -7.16 1.59 17.04
C GLU A 83 -7.91 2.60 16.18
N PRO A 84 -8.70 3.53 16.77
CA PRO A 84 -9.49 4.47 15.97
C PRO A 84 -8.59 5.47 15.26
N LEU A 85 -8.89 5.73 13.99
CA LEU A 85 -8.24 6.79 13.23
C LEU A 85 -8.66 8.16 13.78
N SER A 86 -7.67 8.99 14.12
CA SER A 86 -7.93 10.37 14.51
C SER A 86 -8.48 11.17 13.32
N ARG A 87 -9.24 12.24 13.61
CA ARG A 87 -9.77 13.15 12.58
C ARG A 87 -8.66 13.69 11.65
N ARG A 88 -7.46 13.91 12.19
CA ARG A 88 -6.29 14.39 11.43
C ARG A 88 -5.74 13.33 10.46
N GLN A 89 -5.68 12.07 10.90
CA GLN A 89 -5.28 10.96 10.03
C GLN A 89 -6.30 10.75 8.91
N LEU A 90 -7.60 10.85 9.23
CA LEU A 90 -8.64 10.76 8.21
C LEU A 90 -8.55 11.89 7.18
N THR A 91 -8.31 13.14 7.61
CA THR A 91 -8.09 14.24 6.67
C THR A 91 -6.86 14.02 5.80
N GLY A 92 -5.77 13.49 6.37
CA GLY A 92 -4.57 13.14 5.60
C GLY A 92 -4.87 12.07 4.54
N LEU A 93 -5.64 11.03 4.91
CA LEU A 93 -6.04 9.98 3.97
C LEU A 93 -6.87 10.52 2.81
N VAL A 94 -7.83 11.41 3.09
CA VAL A 94 -8.65 12.06 2.06
C VAL A 94 -7.77 12.90 1.12
N VAL A 95 -6.84 13.70 1.67
CA VAL A 95 -5.89 14.49 0.86
C VAL A 95 -5.03 13.60 -0.03
N THR A 96 -4.52 12.48 0.50
CA THR A 96 -3.75 11.49 -0.28
C THR A 96 -4.56 10.92 -1.43
N LEU A 97 -5.82 10.54 -1.20
CA LEU A 97 -6.70 10.02 -2.25
C LEU A 97 -6.96 11.07 -3.34
N ILE A 98 -7.21 12.33 -2.98
CA ILE A 98 -7.38 13.43 -3.92
C ILE A 98 -6.11 13.62 -4.75
N GLY A 99 -4.93 13.63 -4.11
CA GLY A 99 -3.65 13.76 -4.80
C GLY A 99 -3.43 12.69 -5.87
N ILE A 100 -3.80 11.45 -5.56
CA ILE A 100 -3.73 10.33 -6.52
C ILE A 100 -4.69 10.52 -7.69
N LEU A 101 -5.93 10.95 -7.44
CA LEU A 101 -6.89 11.21 -8.50
C LEU A 101 -6.38 12.28 -9.47
N ILE A 102 -5.76 13.34 -8.93
CA ILE A 102 -5.12 14.38 -9.74
C ILE A 102 -3.98 13.79 -10.58
N MET A 103 -3.07 13.02 -9.95
CA MET A 103 -1.95 12.39 -10.64
C MET A 103 -2.40 11.43 -11.77
N GLU A 104 -3.45 10.64 -11.55
CA GLU A 104 -3.97 9.72 -12.57
C GLU A 104 -4.69 10.49 -13.69
N SER A 105 -5.41 11.57 -13.38
CA SER A 105 -6.07 12.41 -14.40
C SER A 105 -5.07 13.11 -15.32
N ALA A 106 -3.94 13.60 -14.79
CA ALA A 106 -2.89 14.24 -15.57
C ALA A 106 -2.28 13.29 -16.60
N ARG A 107 -2.20 11.99 -16.27
CA ARG A 107 -1.76 10.97 -17.22
C ARG A 107 -2.77 10.72 -18.34
N ALA A 108 -4.07 10.78 -18.05
CA ALA A 108 -5.11 10.61 -19.06
C ALA A 108 -5.07 11.72 -20.12
N SER A 109 -4.70 12.95 -19.73
CA SER A 109 -4.54 14.08 -20.66
C SER A 109 -3.30 13.99 -21.56
N GLU A 110 -2.28 13.19 -21.23
CA GLU A 110 -1.10 12.99 -22.09
C GLU A 110 -1.33 11.98 -23.23
N LEU A 111 -2.49 11.30 -23.25
CA LEU A 111 -2.84 10.26 -24.22
C LEU A 111 -3.92 10.69 -25.24
N ILE A 112 -4.40 11.94 -25.18
CA ILE A 112 -5.38 12.54 -26.10
C ILE A 112 -4.67 13.63 -26.91
#